data_AF-A0A7K8TK53-F1
#
_entry.id   AF-A0A7K8TK53-F1
#
_cell.length_a   1.000
_cell.length_b   1.000
_cell.length_c   1.000
_cell.angle_alpha   90.00
_cell.angle_beta   90.00
_cell.angle_gamma   90.00
#
_symmetry.space_group_name_H-M   'P 1'
#
loop_
_entity.id
_entity.type
_entity.pdbx_description
1 polymer ?
#
loop_
_entity_poly.entity_id
_entity_poly.type
_entity_poly.pdbx_seq_one_letter_code
_entity_poly.pdbx_strand_id
1 'polypeptide(L)'
;QVDNSSLTGESEPQTRSPECTHDSPLETRNIAFFSTMCLEGTAMGLVINTGDRTIIGRIASLASGVENEKTPIAIEIEHFVDIIAGLAIF
;
A
#
# COMPACT_ATOMS: atom_id res chain seq x y z
N GLN A 1 -14.16 18.07 0.97
CA GLN A 1 -13.60 17.14 -0.04
C GLN A 1 -12.29 16.55 0.47
N VAL A 2 -11.94 15.34 0.04
CA VAL A 2 -10.70 14.64 0.43
C VAL A 2 -9.92 14.18 -0.79
N ASP A 3 -8.60 14.13 -0.64
CA ASP A 3 -7.67 13.59 -1.64
C ASP A 3 -7.38 12.11 -1.35
N ASN A 4 -7.79 11.24 -2.28
CA ASN A 4 -7.60 9.80 -2.20
C ASN A 4 -6.41 9.29 -3.04
N SER A 5 -5.59 10.18 -3.61
CA SER A 5 -4.46 9.83 -4.48
C SER A 5 -3.49 8.83 -3.84
N SER A 6 -3.27 8.93 -2.53
CA SER A 6 -2.42 7.98 -1.79
C SER A 6 -2.95 6.54 -1.78
N LEU A 7 -4.25 6.33 -2.02
CA LEU A 7 -4.89 5.03 -2.00
C LEU A 7 -5.27 4.52 -3.40
N THR A 8 -5.78 5.40 -4.26
CA THR A 8 -6.28 5.01 -5.59
C THR A 8 -5.36 5.44 -6.74
N GLY A 9 -4.41 6.34 -6.49
CA GLY A 9 -3.60 6.97 -7.53
C GLY A 9 -4.30 8.11 -8.28
N GLU A 10 -5.57 8.37 -7.99
CA GLU A 10 -6.36 9.41 -8.64
C GLU A 10 -6.28 10.74 -7.86
N SER A 11 -5.88 11.81 -8.55
CA SER A 11 -5.72 13.15 -7.94
C SER A 11 -7.02 13.95 -7.85
N GLU A 12 -8.14 13.43 -8.39
CA GLU A 12 -9.41 14.12 -8.35
C GLU A 12 -10.01 14.13 -6.94
N PRO A 13 -10.28 15.31 -6.35
CA PRO A 13 -10.90 15.43 -5.04
C PRO A 13 -12.24 14.71 -4.96
N GLN A 14 -12.45 13.96 -3.88
CA GLN A 14 -13.68 13.21 -3.64
C GLN A 14 -14.51 13.84 -2.51
N THR A 15 -15.80 14.07 -2.77
CA THR A 15 -16.73 14.60 -1.77
C THR A 15 -17.10 13.53 -0.74
N ARG A 16 -17.28 13.94 0.51
CA ARG A 16 -17.68 13.07 1.63
C ARG A 16 -19.03 13.49 2.17
N SER A 17 -19.87 12.53 2.53
CA SER A 17 -21.21 12.74 3.08
C SER A 17 -21.58 11.58 4.01
N PRO A 18 -22.45 11.76 5.02
CA PRO A 18 -22.76 10.69 5.98
C PRO A 18 -23.59 9.54 5.38
N GLU A 19 -24.20 9.73 4.22
CA GLU A 19 -25.02 8.74 3.53
C GLU A 19 -24.16 7.64 2.87
N CYS A 20 -24.63 6.39 2.96
CA CYS A 20 -24.04 5.30 2.19
C CYS A 20 -24.43 5.46 0.72
N THR A 21 -23.45 5.72 -0.15
CA THR A 21 -23.69 5.97 -1.58
C THR A 21 -23.33 4.79 -2.46
N HIS A 22 -22.61 3.80 -1.93
CA HIS A 22 -22.14 2.65 -2.69
C HIS A 22 -21.90 1.45 -1.75
N ASP A 23 -22.03 0.23 -2.27
CA ASP A 23 -21.80 -1.00 -1.49
C ASP A 23 -20.31 -1.23 -1.21
N SER A 24 -19.44 -0.83 -2.15
CA SER A 24 -17.99 -0.89 -1.97
C SER A 24 -17.53 0.19 -0.98
N PRO A 25 -16.84 -0.18 0.12
CA PRO A 25 -16.33 0.78 1.09
C PRO A 25 -15.37 1.82 0.50
N LEU A 26 -14.63 1.46 -0.57
CA LEU A 26 -13.67 2.34 -1.25
C LEU A 26 -14.33 3.48 -2.02
N GLU A 27 -15.56 3.26 -2.50
CA GLU A 27 -16.28 4.18 -3.38
C GLU A 27 -17.37 4.96 -2.64
N THR A 28 -17.86 4.45 -1.51
CA THR A 28 -18.87 5.17 -0.72
C THR A 28 -18.31 6.48 -0.14
N ARG A 29 -19.17 7.49 -0.02
CA ARG A 29 -18.80 8.83 0.46
C ARG A 29 -18.79 8.97 1.98
N ASN A 30 -19.34 8.01 2.72
CA ASN A 30 -19.41 8.03 4.18
C ASN A 30 -18.21 7.39 4.90
N ILE A 31 -17.16 7.04 4.15
CA ILE A 31 -15.91 6.54 4.70
C ILE A 31 -14.79 7.49 4.30
N ALA A 32 -13.92 7.81 5.26
CA ALA A 32 -12.65 8.49 5.03
C ALA A 32 -11.50 7.54 5.42
N PHE A 33 -10.41 7.58 4.67
CA PHE A 33 -9.32 6.63 4.82
C PHE A 33 -8.12 7.25 5.52
N PHE A 34 -7.38 6.43 6.25
CA PHE A 34 -6.08 6.83 6.77
C PHE A 34 -5.12 7.12 5.61
N SER A 35 -4.25 8.12 5.76
CA SER A 35 -3.37 8.67 4.71
C SER A 35 -4.06 9.45 3.59
N THR A 36 -5.30 9.91 3.78
CA THR A 36 -5.98 10.84 2.86
C THR A 36 -6.03 12.24 3.45
N MET A 37 -5.93 13.28 2.61
CA MET A 37 -5.88 14.68 3.05
C MET A 37 -7.23 15.35 2.86
N CYS A 38 -7.73 16.05 3.89
CA CYS A 38 -8.90 16.91 3.75
C CYS A 38 -8.50 18.22 3.07
N LEU A 39 -9.01 18.48 1.86
CA LEU A 39 -8.68 19.67 1.08
C LEU A 39 -9.55 20.87 1.50
N GLU A 40 -10.83 20.61 1.78
CA GLU A 40 -11.79 21.64 2.14
C GLU A 40 -12.97 21.08 2.95
N GLY A 41 -13.59 21.95 3.76
CA GLY A 41 -14.71 21.62 4.62
C GLY A 41 -14.29 21.06 5.99
N THR A 42 -15.30 20.67 6.76
CA THR A 42 -15.12 20.01 8.06
C THR A 42 -16.03 18.79 8.12
N ALA A 43 -15.57 17.74 8.80
CA ALA A 43 -16.33 16.50 8.97
C ALA A 43 -16.04 15.93 10.36
N MET A 44 -17.00 15.16 10.87
CA MET A 44 -16.86 14.36 12.08
C MET A 44 -17.28 12.93 11.74
N GLY A 45 -16.60 11.95 12.33
CA GLY A 45 -16.88 10.55 12.07
C GLY A 45 -16.42 9.67 13.22
N LEU A 46 -16.93 8.44 13.23
CA LEU A 46 -16.49 7.41 14.17
C LEU A 46 -15.29 6.66 13.60
N VAL A 47 -14.25 6.46 14.42
CA VAL A 47 -13.09 5.66 14.01
C VAL A 47 -13.49 4.19 13.96
N ILE A 48 -13.46 3.61 12.76
CA ILE A 48 -13.79 2.19 12.53
C ILE A 48 -12.55 1.28 12.50
N ASN A 49 -11.39 1.78 12.08
CA ASN A 49 -10.13 1.02 11.98
C ASN A 49 -8.92 1.88 12.39
N THR A 50 -7.91 1.25 12.98
CA THR A 50 -6.66 1.90 13.42
C THR A 50 -5.42 1.05 13.12
N GLY A 51 -4.28 1.71 12.89
CA GLY A 51 -2.99 1.05 12.63
C GLY A 51 -3.03 0.13 11.40
N ASP A 52 -2.47 -1.07 11.55
CA ASP A 52 -2.38 -2.09 10.49
C ASP A 52 -3.74 -2.60 10.00
N ARG A 53 -4.82 -2.34 10.75
CA ARG A 53 -6.20 -2.70 10.35
C ARG A 53 -6.81 -1.69 9.39
N THR A 54 -6.18 -0.53 9.19
CA THR A 54 -6.59 0.42 8.15
C THR A 54 -6.27 -0.16 6.77
N ILE A 55 -6.95 0.33 5.72
CA ILE A 55 -6.70 -0.15 4.35
C ILE A 55 -5.22 0.05 3.96
N ILE A 56 -4.67 1.24 4.21
CA ILE A 56 -3.26 1.52 3.93
C ILE A 56 -2.31 0.72 4.81
N GLY A 57 -2.66 0.47 6.09
CA GLY A 57 -1.88 -0.39 6.98
C GLY A 57 -1.79 -1.83 6.46
N ARG A 58 -2.89 -2.37 5.93
CA ARG A 58 -2.89 -3.68 5.28
C ARG A 58 -2.04 -3.69 4.01
N ILE A 59 -2.10 -2.64 3.19
CA ILE A 59 -1.26 -2.50 1.98
C ILE A 59 0.22 -2.44 2.36
N ALA A 60 0.58 -1.65 3.37
CA ALA A 60 1.95 -1.53 3.87
C ALA A 60 2.47 -2.87 4.41
N SER A 61 1.64 -3.60 5.17
CA SER A 61 1.97 -4.92 5.69
C SER A 61 2.22 -5.93 4.55
N LEU A 62 1.35 -5.95 3.53
CA LEU A 62 1.53 -6.79 2.34
C LEU A 62 2.82 -6.44 1.59
N ALA A 63 3.12 -5.15 1.41
CA ALA A 63 4.34 -4.70 0.75
C ALA A 63 5.60 -5.09 1.53
N SER A 64 5.55 -5.05 2.87
CA SER A 64 6.69 -5.44 3.72
C SER A 64 6.92 -6.95 3.80
N GLY A 65 5.87 -7.75 3.56
CA GLY A 65 5.92 -9.21 3.62
C GLY A 65 6.38 -9.88 2.33
N VAL A 66 6.72 -9.13 1.28
CA VAL A 66 7.27 -9.67 0.04
C VAL A 66 8.69 -10.16 0.32
N GLU A 67 8.93 -11.46 0.16
CA GLU A 67 10.26 -12.05 0.32
C GLU A 67 11.23 -11.42 -0.68
N ASN A 68 12.44 -11.10 -0.19
CA ASN A 68 13.54 -10.66 -1.06
C ASN A 68 14.08 -11.88 -1.80
N GLU A 69 13.42 -12.23 -2.91
CA GLU A 69 13.96 -13.20 -3.84
C GLU A 69 15.26 -12.68 -4.46
N LYS A 70 16.23 -13.60 -4.64
CA LYS A 70 17.48 -13.27 -5.32
C LYS A 70 17.16 -12.81 -6.74
N THR A 71 17.73 -11.68 -7.13
CA THR A 71 17.60 -11.21 -8.51
C THR A 71 18.28 -12.20 -9.46
N PRO A 72 17.84 -12.29 -10.73
CA PRO A 72 18.46 -13.19 -11.70
C PRO A 72 19.98 -12.98 -11.82
N ILE A 73 20.45 -11.74 -11.75
CA ILE A 73 21.88 -11.42 -11.77
C ILE A 73 22.61 -11.90 -10.51
N ALA A 74 21.97 -11.84 -9.34
CA ALA A 74 22.58 -12.34 -8.10
C ALA A 74 22.76 -13.87 -8.15
N ILE A 75 21.80 -14.58 -8.75
CA ILE A 75 21.88 -16.03 -8.95
C ILE A 75 23.04 -16.40 -9.88
N GLU A 76 23.20 -15.67 -10.99
CA GLU A 76 24.31 -15.90 -11.94
C GLU A 76 25.68 -15.59 -11.33
N ILE A 77 25.78 -14.54 -10.50
CA ILE A 77 27.03 -14.22 -9.79
C ILE A 77 27.40 -15.33 -8.79
N GLU A 78 26.44 -15.83 -8.02
CA GLU A 78 26.67 -16.96 -7.09
C GLU A 78 27.16 -18.20 -7.86
N HIS A 79 26.49 -18.55 -8.96
CA HIS A 79 26.90 -19.65 -9.81
C HIS A 79 28.35 -19.47 -10.30
N PHE A 80 28.68 -18.29 -10.82
CA PHE A 80 30.03 -17.98 -11.29
C PHE A 80 31.08 -18.12 -10.18
N VAL A 81 30.80 -17.57 -8.99
CA VAL A 81 31.69 -17.65 -7.83
C VAL A 81 31.91 -19.11 -7.39
N ASP A 82 30.85 -19.91 -7.34
CA ASP A 82 30.93 -21.32 -6.94
C ASP A 82 31.81 -22.14 -7.90
N ILE A 83 31.74 -21.86 -9.22
CA ILE A 83 32.61 -22.49 -10.21
C ILE A 83 34.09 -22.13 -9.95
N ILE A 84 34.40 -20.84 -9.79
CA ILE A 84 35.78 -20.38 -9.61
C ILE A 84 36.35 -20.88 -8.28
N ALA A 85 35.56 -20.86 -7.21
CA ALA A 85 35.95 -21.37 -5.90
C ALA A 85 36.23 -22.89 -5.95
N GLY A 86 35.38 -23.65 -6.65
CA GLY A 86 35.61 -25.08 -6.88
C GLY A 86 36.91 -25.36 -7.63
N LEU A 87 37.22 -24.57 -8.67
CA LEU A 87 38.47 -24.68 -9.43
C LEU A 87 39.71 -24.29 -8.61
N ALA A 88 39.60 -23.32 -7.71
CA ALA A 88 40.73 -22.83 -6.91
C ALA A 88 41.17 -23.78 -5.79
N ILE A 89 40.30 -24.71 -5.37
CA ILE A 89 40.58 -25.70 -4.33
C ILE A 89 41.29 -26.95 -4.91
N PHE A 90 41.19 -27.18 -6.23
CA PHE A 90 41.88 -28.26 -6.95
C PHE A 90 43.22 -27.79 -7.53
#